data_AF-A0A137SV63-F1
#
_entry.id   AF-A0A137SV63-F1
#
_cell.length_a   1.000
_cell.length_b   1.000
_cell.length_c   1.000
_cell.angle_alpha   90.00
_cell.angle_beta   90.00
_cell.angle_gamma   90.00
#
_symmetry.space_group_name_H-M   'P 1'
#
loop_
_entity.id
_entity.type
_entity.pdbx_description
1 polymer ?
#
loop_
_entity_poly.entity_id
_entity_poly.type
_entity_poly.pdbx_seq_one_letter_code
_entity_poly.pdbx_strand_id
1 'polypeptide(L)'
;MKNTIRKALALGLICSSEFSLMACGKKNDGEAMYKAGTYKASATGYNQDVPIEIEVKVSETAIEDIKVLKAEETEGIGAVALEELPAKMVEAKAK
;
A
#
# COMPACT_ATOMS: atom_id res chain seq x y z
N MET A 1 -14.30 42.13 33.96
CA MET A 1 -14.45 40.65 33.90
C MET A 1 -14.22 40.06 32.50
N LYS A 2 -13.40 40.67 31.62
CA LYS A 2 -13.11 40.11 30.27
C LYS A 2 -11.62 39.78 30.04
N ASN A 3 -10.74 40.22 30.93
CA ASN A 3 -9.28 40.03 30.78
C ASN A 3 -8.67 38.99 31.73
N THR A 4 -9.42 38.50 32.71
CA THR A 4 -9.01 37.39 33.60
C THR A 4 -9.27 36.02 33.01
N ILE A 5 -10.24 35.89 32.10
CA ILE A 5 -10.54 34.63 31.38
C ILE A 5 -9.46 34.31 30.33
N ARG A 6 -8.83 35.33 29.75
CA ARG A 6 -7.77 35.15 28.73
C ARG A 6 -6.44 34.65 29.30
N LYS A 7 -6.17 34.86 30.60
CA LYS A 7 -4.91 34.42 31.24
C LYS A 7 -4.99 33.03 31.87
N ALA A 8 -6.20 32.48 32.06
CA ALA A 8 -6.39 31.09 32.50
C ALA A 8 -6.23 30.06 31.36
N LEU A 9 -6.17 30.52 30.11
CA LEU A 9 -5.96 29.65 28.93
C LEU A 9 -4.47 29.37 28.66
N ALA A 10 -3.54 30.03 29.35
CA ALA A 10 -2.11 29.99 29.02
C ALA A 10 -1.24 29.20 30.01
N LEU A 11 -1.80 28.56 31.04
CA LEU A 11 -0.98 27.99 32.13
C LEU A 11 -1.55 26.71 32.76
N GLY A 12 -2.10 25.81 31.94
CA GLY A 12 -2.74 24.61 32.45
C GLY A 12 -2.91 23.49 31.44
N LEU A 13 -1.87 23.14 30.66
CA LEU A 13 -1.71 21.79 30.11
C LEU A 13 -0.31 21.57 29.52
N ILE A 14 0.72 21.79 30.33
CA ILE A 14 2.12 21.43 30.04
C ILE A 14 2.44 19.99 30.53
N CYS A 15 1.44 19.12 30.73
CA CYS A 15 1.64 17.73 31.18
C CYS A 15 0.90 16.69 30.30
N SER A 16 1.15 16.70 29.00
CA SER A 16 0.77 15.57 28.13
C SER A 16 1.80 15.26 27.04
N SER A 17 3.03 15.76 27.21
CA SER A 17 4.21 15.41 26.39
C SER A 17 4.77 14.00 26.67
N GLU A 18 4.00 13.12 27.30
CA GLU A 18 4.41 11.75 27.65
C GLU A 18 3.27 10.73 27.48
N PHE A 19 2.32 10.97 26.56
CA PHE A 19 1.47 9.88 26.06
C PHE A 19 2.24 9.04 25.04
N SER A 20 3.26 8.37 25.61
CA SER A 20 3.89 7.12 25.22
C SER A 20 3.72 6.70 23.76
N LEU A 21 4.84 6.77 23.04
CA LEU A 21 5.13 5.91 21.90
C LEU A 21 4.92 4.45 22.31
N MET A 22 3.73 3.91 22.04
CA MET A 22 3.49 2.47 22.14
C MET A 22 2.40 2.05 21.14
N ALA A 23 2.72 2.16 19.86
CA ALA A 23 1.94 1.53 18.79
C ALA A 23 2.82 0.81 17.75
N CYS A 24 4.07 0.47 18.10
CA CYS A 24 4.81 -0.56 17.37
C CYS A 24 4.49 -1.91 18.00
N GLY A 25 3.67 -2.73 17.35
CA GLY A 25 3.62 -4.15 17.71
C GLY A 25 2.38 -4.97 17.40
N LYS A 26 1.28 -4.41 16.88
CA LYS A 26 0.16 -5.27 16.46
C LYS A 26 0.41 -5.78 15.03
N LYS A 27 0.97 -6.98 14.93
CA LYS A 27 0.81 -7.81 13.75
C LYS A 27 -0.67 -8.20 13.70
N ASN A 28 -1.44 -7.50 12.87
CA ASN A 28 -2.81 -7.90 12.56
C ASN A 28 -2.75 -9.02 11.52
N ASP A 29 -2.30 -10.19 11.96
CA ASP A 29 -2.37 -11.40 11.15
C ASP A 29 -3.86 -11.81 11.15
N GLY A 30 -4.59 -11.38 10.11
CA GLY A 30 -5.98 -11.76 9.90
C GLY A 30 -7.03 -10.65 9.98
N GLU A 31 -6.66 -9.36 9.96
CA GLU A 31 -7.64 -8.31 9.68
C GLU A 31 -7.85 -8.18 8.17
N ALA A 32 -9.11 -8.10 7.71
CA ALA A 32 -9.42 -7.91 6.30
C ALA A 32 -8.85 -6.56 5.82
N MET A 33 -7.78 -6.61 5.01
CA MET A 33 -7.07 -5.45 4.44
C MET A 33 -7.52 -5.13 3.01
N TYR A 34 -8.05 -6.13 2.31
CA TYR A 34 -8.49 -6.02 0.93
C TYR A 34 -9.96 -6.45 0.81
N LYS A 35 -10.63 -5.96 -0.22
CA LYS A 35 -11.86 -6.62 -0.68
C LYS A 35 -11.46 -7.78 -1.58
N ALA A 36 -11.83 -9.00 -1.21
CA ALA A 36 -11.52 -10.18 -2.00
C ALA A 36 -12.12 -10.06 -3.42
N GLY A 37 -11.36 -10.47 -4.42
CA GLY A 37 -11.78 -10.38 -5.81
C GLY A 37 -10.64 -10.44 -6.81
N THR A 38 -11.01 -10.27 -8.08
CA THR A 38 -10.08 -10.20 -9.21
C THR A 38 -10.22 -8.84 -9.87
N TYR A 39 -9.09 -8.16 -10.02
CA TYR A 39 -9.01 -6.79 -10.49
C TYR A 39 -8.17 -6.75 -11.77
N LYS A 40 -8.60 -5.95 -12.74
CA LYS A 40 -7.81 -5.67 -13.93
C LYS A 40 -7.34 -4.23 -13.91
N ALA A 41 -6.10 -4.02 -14.30
CA ALA A 41 -5.50 -2.70 -14.41
C ALA A 41 -4.69 -2.60 -15.70
N SER A 42 -4.58 -1.39 -16.22
CA SER A 42 -3.79 -1.08 -17.40
C SER A 42 -2.98 0.19 -17.14
N ALA A 43 -1.71 0.18 -17.56
CA ALA A 43 -0.79 1.30 -17.42
C ALA A 43 0.18 1.37 -18.61
N THR A 44 0.61 2.57 -18.96
CA THR A 44 1.61 2.76 -20.02
C THR A 44 3.00 2.35 -19.50
N GLY A 45 3.67 1.49 -20.26
CA GLY A 45 5.04 1.05 -20.02
C GLY A 45 6.08 2.03 -20.59
N TYR A 46 7.26 1.52 -20.90
CA TYR A 46 8.25 2.30 -21.65
C TYR A 46 7.79 2.42 -23.12
N ASN A 47 7.31 1.31 -23.68
CA ASN A 47 6.60 1.33 -24.95
C ASN A 47 5.27 2.10 -24.78
N GLN A 48 5.17 3.26 -25.44
CA GLN A 48 4.01 4.14 -25.33
C GLN A 48 2.83 3.68 -26.22
N ASP A 49 3.07 2.78 -27.17
CA ASP A 49 2.06 2.35 -28.15
C ASP A 49 1.16 1.23 -27.60
N VAL A 50 1.72 0.38 -26.72
CA VAL A 50 1.02 -0.77 -26.16
C VAL A 50 1.00 -0.68 -24.64
N PRO A 51 -0.18 -0.50 -24.01
CA PRO A 51 -0.26 -0.50 -22.57
C PRO A 51 -0.02 -1.90 -22.02
N ILE A 52 0.56 -1.96 -20.82
CA ILE A 52 0.67 -3.17 -20.03
C ILE A 52 -0.68 -3.39 -19.33
N GLU A 53 -1.24 -4.58 -19.45
CA GLU A 53 -2.47 -5.00 -18.79
C GLU A 53 -2.17 -6.15 -17.84
N ILE A 54 -2.68 -6.06 -16.62
CA ILE A 54 -2.52 -7.09 -15.59
C ILE A 54 -3.85 -7.49 -14.97
N GLU A 55 -3.89 -8.70 -14.44
CA GLU A 55 -4.94 -9.22 -13.57
C GLU A 55 -4.36 -9.54 -12.20
N VAL A 56 -4.98 -9.06 -11.14
CA VAL A 56 -4.55 -9.28 -9.76
C VAL A 56 -5.69 -9.96 -9.00
N LYS A 57 -5.40 -11.12 -8.40
CA LYS A 57 -6.32 -11.83 -7.53
C LYS A 57 -5.92 -11.60 -6.08
N VAL A 58 -6.87 -11.17 -5.26
CA VAL A 58 -6.65 -10.91 -3.83
C VAL A 58 -7.69 -11.63 -2.99
N SER A 59 -7.27 -12.12 -1.84
CA SER A 59 -8.16 -12.49 -0.73
C SER A 59 -8.40 -11.27 0.16
N GLU A 60 -9.07 -11.44 1.29
CA GLU A 60 -9.21 -10.34 2.26
C GLU A 60 -7.87 -9.94 2.90
N THR A 61 -6.86 -10.79 2.88
CA THR A 61 -5.61 -10.61 3.64
C THR A 61 -4.35 -10.70 2.79
N ALA A 62 -4.43 -11.12 1.53
CA ALA A 62 -3.26 -11.39 0.71
C ALA A 62 -3.49 -11.07 -0.77
N ILE A 63 -2.37 -10.82 -1.47
CA ILE A 63 -2.32 -10.93 -2.93
C ILE A 63 -2.03 -12.40 -3.24
N GLU A 64 -2.95 -13.04 -3.95
CA GLU A 64 -2.84 -14.46 -4.28
C GLU A 64 -2.10 -14.70 -5.60
N ASP A 65 -2.33 -13.82 -6.58
CA ASP A 65 -1.80 -13.99 -7.94
C ASP A 65 -1.75 -12.67 -8.69
N ILE A 66 -0.76 -12.53 -9.58
CA ILE A 66 -0.60 -11.41 -10.50
C ILE A 66 -0.24 -11.98 -11.87
N LYS A 67 -1.07 -11.71 -12.88
CA LYS A 67 -0.85 -12.15 -14.26
C LYS A 67 -0.69 -10.96 -15.18
N VAL A 68 0.32 -11.00 -16.03
CA VAL A 68 0.43 -10.09 -17.17
C VAL A 68 -0.46 -10.64 -18.29
N LEU A 69 -1.47 -9.88 -18.69
CA LEU A 69 -2.40 -10.24 -19.75
C LEU A 69 -1.91 -9.78 -21.13
N LYS A 70 -1.26 -8.60 -21.15
CA LYS A 70 -0.76 -7.97 -22.37
C LYS A 70 0.42 -7.07 -22.02
N ALA A 71 1.47 -7.15 -22.81
CA ALA A 71 2.60 -6.23 -22.76
C ALA A 71 3.44 -6.39 -24.04
N GLU A 72 4.14 -5.33 -24.43
CA GLU A 72 5.11 -5.36 -25.53
C GLU A 72 6.32 -4.51 -25.13
N GLU A 73 7.29 -5.16 -24.49
CA GLU A 73 8.51 -4.53 -23.97
C GLU A 73 9.75 -5.20 -24.59
N THR A 74 10.89 -4.53 -24.51
CA THR A 74 12.13 -5.06 -25.09
C THR A 74 12.63 -6.28 -24.30
N GLU A 75 12.85 -7.39 -25.02
CA GLU A 75 13.44 -8.62 -24.50
C GLU A 75 14.77 -8.35 -23.78
N GLY A 76 14.96 -8.98 -22.62
CA GLY A 76 16.15 -8.79 -21.79
C GLY A 76 16.26 -7.42 -21.09
N ILE A 77 15.32 -6.50 -21.29
CA ILE A 77 15.27 -5.18 -20.60
C ILE A 77 13.96 -5.04 -19.82
N GLY A 78 12.88 -4.62 -20.47
CA GLY A 78 11.58 -4.41 -19.85
C GLY A 78 10.84 -5.73 -19.61
N ALA A 79 11.03 -6.70 -20.52
CA ALA A 79 10.41 -8.03 -20.40
C ALA A 79 10.81 -8.77 -19.11
N VAL A 80 12.07 -8.62 -18.67
CA VAL A 80 12.58 -9.25 -17.43
C VAL A 80 11.76 -8.81 -16.21
N ALA A 81 11.36 -7.54 -16.16
CA ALA A 81 10.53 -7.04 -15.06
C ALA A 81 9.13 -7.68 -15.05
N LEU A 82 8.56 -7.92 -16.23
CA LEU A 82 7.25 -8.56 -16.37
C LEU A 82 7.28 -10.04 -15.98
N GLU A 83 8.43 -10.70 -16.12
CA GLU A 83 8.63 -12.08 -15.69
C GLU A 83 8.88 -12.21 -14.18
N GLU A 84 9.71 -11.34 -13.61
CA GLU A 84 10.18 -11.50 -12.23
C GLU A 84 9.30 -10.81 -11.18
N LEU A 85 8.80 -9.61 -11.47
CA LEU A 85 8.12 -8.79 -10.47
C LEU A 85 6.82 -9.39 -9.96
N PRO A 86 5.95 -10.03 -10.78
CA PRO A 86 4.71 -10.61 -10.27
C PRO A 86 4.93 -11.58 -9.12
N ALA A 87 5.89 -12.51 -9.26
CA ALA A 87 6.23 -13.48 -8.21
C ALA A 87 6.77 -12.79 -6.95
N LYS A 88 7.71 -11.84 -7.12
CA LYS A 88 8.30 -11.08 -6.00
C LYS A 88 7.27 -10.25 -5.24
N MET A 89 6.28 -9.69 -5.94
CA MET A 89 5.19 -8.92 -5.33
C MET A 89 4.26 -9.78 -4.49
N VAL A 90 3.91 -10.99 -4.97
CA VAL A 90 3.13 -11.97 -4.21
C VAL A 90 3.89 -12.41 -2.96
N GLU A 91 5.17 -12.76 -3.11
CA GLU A 91 6.01 -13.19 -1.98
C GLU A 91 6.18 -12.08 -0.92
N ALA A 92 6.41 -10.83 -1.34
CA ALA A 92 6.58 -9.70 -0.44
C ALA A 92 5.33 -9.38 0.40
N LYS A 93 4.15 -9.87 0.00
CA LYS A 93 2.86 -9.68 0.70
C LYS A 93 2.32 -10.95 1.34
N ALA A 94 3.05 -12.06 1.29
CA ALA A 94 2.68 -13.31 1.94
C ALA A 94 3.10 -13.39 3.43
N LYS A 95 3.50 -12.27 4.04
CA LYS A 95 4.09 -12.21 5.39
C LYS A 95 3.29 -11.31 6.32
#